data_AF-W4GWT9-F1
#
_entry.id   AF-W4GWT9-F1
#
_cell.length_a   1.000
_cell.length_b   1.000
_cell.length_c   1.000
_cell.angle_alpha   90.00
_cell.angle_beta   90.00
_cell.angle_gamma   90.00
#
_symmetry.space_group_name_H-M   'P 1'
#
loop_
_entity.id
_entity.type
_entity.pdbx_description
1 polymer ?
#
loop_
_entity_poly.entity_id
_entity_poly.type
_entity_poly.pdbx_seq_one_letter_code
_entity_poly.pdbx_strand_id
1 'polypeptide(L)'
;MSGVLRLLLASLVYHYDFLVAHLQPNHPLLSTALFVEPGLAASLRLFVICGLESQCLVASGIPPHVELMRQLDKNQKSIQDISSIVLSGLIHVVGTKNKDPKHCFANPLKPQI
;
A
#
# COMPACT_ATOMS: atom_id res chain seq x y z
N MET A 1 -6.47 -15.22 -11.93
CA MET A 1 -6.57 -15.50 -10.47
C MET A 1 -5.94 -16.85 -10.08
N SER A 2 -4.93 -17.39 -10.79
CA SER A 2 -4.36 -18.74 -10.50
C SER A 2 -2.92 -18.76 -9.94
N GLY A 3 -2.32 -17.59 -9.67
CA GLY A 3 -0.95 -17.51 -9.16
C GLY A 3 -0.81 -17.94 -7.69
N VAL A 4 -1.69 -17.45 -6.81
CA VAL A 4 -1.54 -17.61 -5.36
C VAL A 4 -1.62 -19.06 -4.92
N LEU A 5 -2.57 -19.85 -5.45
CA LEU A 5 -2.70 -21.26 -5.09
C LEU A 5 -1.48 -22.09 -5.51
N ARG A 6 -0.90 -21.78 -6.67
CA ARG A 6 0.33 -22.43 -7.15
C ARG A 6 1.52 -22.11 -6.24
N LEU A 7 1.65 -20.86 -5.82
CA LEU A 7 2.68 -20.43 -4.88
C LEU A 7 2.50 -21.07 -3.50
N LEU A 8 1.27 -21.15 -3.01
CA LEU A 8 0.95 -21.84 -1.76
C LEU A 8 1.32 -23.33 -1.83
N LEU A 9 0.97 -24.01 -2.93
CA LEU A 9 1.35 -25.41 -3.12
C LEU A 9 2.87 -25.57 -3.15
N ALA A 10 3.59 -24.69 -3.86
CA ALA A 10 5.05 -24.71 -3.90
C ALA A 10 5.66 -24.52 -2.50
N SER A 11 5.14 -23.57 -1.70
CA SER A 11 5.56 -23.37 -0.31
C SER A 11 5.27 -24.59 0.57
N LEU A 12 4.12 -25.23 0.44
CA LEU A 12 3.78 -26.44 1.20
C LEU A 12 4.72 -27.60 0.85
N VAL A 13 5.02 -27.80 -0.43
CA VAL A 13 5.96 -28.84 -0.90
C VAL A 13 7.39 -28.54 -0.40
N TYR A 14 7.82 -27.27 -0.46
CA TYR A 14 9.15 -26.86 0.02
C TYR A 14 9.31 -27.10 1.52
N HIS A 15 8.27 -26.80 2.31
CA HIS A 15 8.28 -26.94 3.77
C HIS A 15 7.75 -28.29 4.27
N TYR A 16 7.58 -29.28 3.40
CA TYR A 16 7.00 -30.58 3.75
C TYR A 16 7.62 -31.20 5.00
N ASP A 17 8.95 -31.36 5.00
CA ASP A 17 9.70 -31.99 6.09
C ASP A 17 9.56 -31.21 7.41
N PHE A 18 9.55 -29.87 7.33
CA PHE A 18 9.38 -28.99 8.48
C PHE A 18 7.97 -29.11 9.07
N LEU A 19 6.94 -29.14 8.22
CA LEU A 19 5.54 -29.24 8.65
C LEU A 19 5.27 -30.60 9.29
N VAL A 20 5.79 -31.69 8.74
CA VAL A 20 5.65 -33.03 9.33
C VAL A 20 6.33 -33.11 10.70
N ALA A 21 7.47 -32.45 10.89
CA ALA A 21 8.21 -32.48 12.16
C ALA A 21 7.57 -31.64 13.28
N HIS A 22 6.84 -30.56 12.94
CA HIS A 22 6.35 -29.59 13.94
C HIS A 22 4.82 -29.58 14.11
N LEU A 23 4.06 -30.14 13.17
CA LEU A 23 2.61 -30.22 13.30
C LEU A 23 2.19 -31.38 14.18
N GLN A 24 1.07 -31.20 14.89
CA GLN A 24 0.45 -32.29 15.63
C GLN A 24 -0.02 -33.39 14.66
N PRO A 25 0.07 -34.68 15.04
CA PRO A 25 -0.37 -35.78 14.17
C PRO A 25 -1.83 -35.68 13.69
N ASN A 26 -2.71 -35.05 14.47
CA ASN A 26 -4.12 -34.84 14.15
C ASN A 26 -4.40 -33.54 13.37
N HIS A 27 -3.37 -32.87 12.86
CA HIS A 27 -3.54 -31.61 12.17
C HIS A 27 -4.22 -31.82 10.79
N PRO A 28 -5.31 -31.10 10.46
CA PRO A 28 -6.08 -31.31 9.22
C PRO A 28 -5.26 -31.22 7.93
N LEU A 29 -4.18 -30.43 7.94
CA LEU A 29 -3.25 -30.33 6.81
C LEU A 29 -2.60 -31.67 6.46
N LEU A 30 -2.27 -32.49 7.47
CA LEU A 30 -1.63 -33.79 7.26
C LEU A 30 -2.61 -34.82 6.70
N SER A 31 -3.93 -34.57 6.77
CA SER A 31 -4.96 -35.39 6.14
C SER A 31 -5.18 -35.07 4.65
N THR A 32 -4.48 -34.07 4.11
CA THR A 32 -4.61 -33.69 2.69
C THR A 32 -3.77 -34.61 1.80
N ALA A 33 -4.17 -34.72 0.52
CA ALA A 33 -3.52 -35.60 -0.46
C ALA A 33 -1.99 -35.41 -0.55
N LEU A 34 -1.50 -34.18 -0.36
CA LEU A 34 -0.07 -33.87 -0.39
C LEU A 34 0.76 -34.63 0.66
N PHE A 35 0.17 -34.87 1.85
CA PHE A 35 0.84 -35.50 3.00
C PHE A 35 0.46 -36.96 3.19
N VAL A 36 -0.67 -37.39 2.63
CA VAL A 36 -1.14 -38.78 2.70
C VAL A 36 -0.52 -39.63 1.59
N GLU A 37 -0.41 -39.12 0.37
CA GLU A 37 0.04 -39.90 -0.78
C GLU A 37 1.58 -40.00 -0.81
N PRO A 38 2.14 -41.22 -0.64
CA PRO A 38 3.59 -41.39 -0.65
C PRO A 38 4.14 -41.09 -2.04
N GLY A 39 5.15 -40.22 -2.11
CA GLY A 39 5.85 -39.88 -3.36
C GLY A 39 5.25 -38.68 -4.13
N LEU A 40 4.04 -38.23 -3.81
CA LEU A 40 3.47 -37.03 -4.43
C LEU A 40 4.28 -35.77 -4.10
N ALA A 41 4.66 -35.60 -2.83
CA ALA A 41 5.54 -34.50 -2.43
C ALA A 41 6.90 -34.56 -3.13
N ALA A 42 7.46 -35.76 -3.32
CA ALA A 42 8.75 -35.96 -3.99
C ALA A 42 8.70 -35.61 -5.48
N SER A 43 7.62 -36.00 -6.18
CA SER A 43 7.43 -35.64 -7.59
C SER A 43 7.20 -34.14 -7.76
N LEU A 44 6.42 -33.51 -6.87
CA LEU A 44 6.17 -32.08 -6.89
C LEU A 44 7.42 -31.24 -6.56
N ARG A 45 8.33 -31.77 -5.73
CA ARG A 45 9.58 -31.08 -5.35
C ARG A 45 10.46 -30.76 -6.55
N LEU A 46 10.41 -31.57 -7.61
CA LEU A 46 11.13 -31.33 -8.87
C LEU A 46 10.64 -30.07 -9.61
N PHE A 47 9.40 -29.65 -9.36
CA PHE A 47 8.80 -28.46 -9.98
C PHE A 47 8.94 -27.20 -9.11
N VAL A 48 9.44 -27.32 -7.88
CA VAL A 48 9.62 -26.19 -6.98
C VAL A 48 10.93 -25.47 -7.31
N ILE A 49 10.82 -24.25 -7.83
CA ILE A 49 11.96 -23.38 -8.10
C ILE A 49 12.26 -22.57 -6.84
N CYS A 50 13.48 -22.70 -6.32
CA CYS A 50 14.00 -21.90 -5.21
C CYS A 50 15.07 -20.94 -5.75
N GLY A 51 14.94 -19.64 -5.47
CA GLY A 51 15.91 -18.64 -5.93
C GLY A 51 15.37 -17.22 -5.90
N LEU A 52 16.21 -16.27 -6.33
CA LEU A 52 15.87 -14.85 -6.42
C LEU A 52 15.04 -14.51 -7.67
N GLU A 53 15.19 -15.35 -8.69
CA GLU A 53 14.61 -15.16 -10.02
C GLU A 53 13.57 -16.24 -10.29
N SER A 54 12.32 -15.83 -10.50
CA SER A 54 11.29 -16.70 -11.08
C SER A 54 10.48 -15.91 -12.10
N GLN A 55 9.89 -16.62 -13.06
CA GLN A 55 9.07 -15.99 -14.12
C GLN A 55 7.82 -15.28 -13.57
N CYS A 56 7.44 -15.55 -12.31
CA CYS A 56 6.23 -15.03 -11.67
C CYS A 56 6.51 -14.10 -10.48
N LEU A 57 7.62 -14.29 -9.79
CA LEU A 57 8.03 -13.53 -8.61
C LEU A 57 9.51 -13.16 -8.75
N VAL A 58 9.79 -11.85 -8.70
CA VAL A 58 11.14 -11.33 -8.56
C VAL A 58 11.30 -10.92 -7.10
N ALA A 59 12.29 -11.48 -6.42
CA ALA A 59 12.64 -11.04 -5.07
C ALA A 59 13.23 -9.63 -5.18
N SER A 60 12.40 -8.59 -5.07
CA SER A 60 12.85 -7.20 -5.20
C SER A 60 13.90 -6.82 -4.15
N GLY A 61 14.00 -7.60 -3.07
CA GLY A 61 14.83 -7.29 -1.91
C GLY A 61 14.36 -6.05 -1.15
N ILE A 62 13.27 -5.42 -1.59
CA ILE A 62 12.69 -4.23 -0.99
C ILE A 62 11.61 -4.69 0.00
N PRO A 63 11.82 -4.50 1.30
CA PRO A 63 10.81 -4.82 2.29
C PRO A 63 9.49 -4.07 2.01
N PRO A 64 8.32 -4.65 2.34
CA PRO A 64 7.02 -4.04 2.06
C PRO A 64 6.85 -2.64 2.69
N HIS A 65 7.53 -2.37 3.81
CA HIS A 65 7.48 -1.08 4.48
C HIS A 65 8.14 0.06 3.67
N VAL A 66 9.08 -0.24 2.77
CA VAL A 66 9.76 0.78 1.96
C VAL A 66 8.81 1.37 0.93
N GLU A 67 8.01 0.53 0.27
CA GLU A 67 6.98 1.02 -0.65
C GLU A 67 5.90 1.80 0.11
N LEU A 68 5.50 1.34 1.29
CA LEU A 68 4.58 2.09 2.15
C LEU A 68 5.14 3.46 2.53
N MET A 69 6.40 3.54 2.95
CA MET A 69 7.08 4.82 3.26
C MET A 69 7.07 5.75 2.04
N ARG A 70 7.37 5.23 0.84
CA ARG A 70 7.33 6.01 -0.40
C ARG A 70 5.95 6.59 -0.70
N GLN A 71 4.88 5.83 -0.43
CA GLN A 71 3.51 6.31 -0.59
C GLN A 71 3.17 7.40 0.44
N LEU A 72 3.61 7.25 1.69
CA LEU A 72 3.44 8.27 2.73
C LEU A 72 4.17 9.57 2.36
N ASP A 73 5.40 9.50 1.86
CA ASP A 73 6.16 10.68 1.42
C ASP A 73 5.49 11.41 0.26
N LYS A 74 4.89 10.68 -0.68
CA LYS A 74 4.12 11.27 -1.78
C LYS A 74 2.88 11.99 -1.24
N ASN A 75 2.13 11.34 -0.36
CA ASN A 75 0.95 11.94 0.26
C ASN A 75 1.30 13.19 1.06
N GLN A 76 2.39 13.17 1.83
CA GLN A 76 2.86 14.31 2.59
C GLN A 76 3.17 15.51 1.69
N LYS A 77 3.84 15.29 0.56
CA LYS A 77 4.11 16.34 -0.44
C LYS A 77 2.83 16.89 -1.04
N SER A 78 1.92 16.03 -1.48
CA SER A 78 0.62 16.46 -2.02
C SER A 78 -0.20 17.29 -1.02
N ILE A 79 -0.18 16.93 0.27
CA ILE A 79 -0.84 17.71 1.32
C ILE A 79 -0.21 19.10 1.46
N GLN A 80 1.12 19.20 1.43
CA GLN A 80 1.81 20.50 1.50
C GLN A 80 1.51 21.37 0.28
N ASP A 81 1.51 20.78 -0.91
CA ASP A 81 1.20 21.50 -2.16
C ASP A 81 -0.23 22.06 -2.11
N ILE A 82 -1.22 21.26 -1.72
CA ILE A 82 -2.61 21.70 -1.57
C ILE A 82 -2.70 22.86 -0.59
N SER A 83 -2.04 22.76 0.56
CA SER A 83 -2.01 23.84 1.57
C SER A 83 -1.48 25.15 0.98
N SER A 84 -0.39 25.08 0.22
CA SER A 84 0.21 26.26 -0.43
C SER A 84 -0.73 26.92 -1.45
N ILE A 85 -1.46 26.11 -2.23
CA ILE A 85 -2.42 26.57 -3.25
C ILE A 85 -3.61 27.26 -2.59
N VAL A 86 -4.17 26.64 -1.54
CA VAL A 86 -5.30 27.20 -0.79
C VAL A 86 -4.88 28.52 -0.14
N LEU A 87 -3.71 28.57 0.49
CA LEU A 87 -3.23 29.77 1.16
C LEU A 87 -2.96 30.91 0.17
N SER A 88 -2.38 30.59 -1.00
CA SER A 88 -2.19 31.55 -2.09
C SER A 88 -3.52 32.08 -2.63
N GLY A 89 -4.50 31.20 -2.84
CA GLY A 89 -5.86 31.57 -3.26
C GLY A 89 -6.56 32.46 -2.24
N LEU A 90 -6.43 32.17 -0.95
CA LEU A 90 -6.98 32.98 0.13
C LEU A 90 -6.33 34.37 0.20
N ILE A 91 -5.01 34.46 0.12
CA ILE A 91 -4.30 35.74 0.07
C ILE A 91 -4.77 36.59 -1.11
N HIS A 92 -4.95 35.97 -2.28
CA HIS A 92 -5.49 36.66 -3.44
C HIS A 92 -6.90 37.21 -3.20
N VAL A 93 -7.82 36.40 -2.66
CA VAL A 93 -9.21 36.81 -2.38
C VAL A 93 -9.30 37.89 -1.28
N VAL A 94 -8.48 37.81 -0.23
CA VAL A 94 -8.44 38.83 0.82
C VAL A 94 -7.80 40.12 0.30
N GLY A 95 -6.75 40.00 -0.51
CA GLY A 95 -6.07 41.13 -1.12
C GLY A 95 -6.95 41.93 -2.09
N THR A 96 -7.87 41.29 -2.81
CA THR A 96 -8.84 42.01 -3.66
C THR A 96 -9.88 42.76 -2.84
N LYS A 97 -10.38 42.18 -1.73
CA LYS A 97 -11.34 42.87 -0.84
C LYS A 97 -10.76 44.07 -0.08
N ASN A 98 -9.43 44.14 0.07
CA ASN A 98 -8.78 45.29 0.72
C ASN A 98 -8.46 46.44 -0.26
N LYS A 99 -8.71 46.25 -1.57
CA LYS A 99 -8.52 47.27 -2.61
C LYS A 99 -9.81 47.96 -3.02
N ASP A 100 -10.95 47.57 -2.48
CA ASP A 100 -12.19 48.32 -2.65
C ASP A 100 -11.96 49.74 -2.10
N PRO A 101 -12.04 50.80 -2.93
CA PRO A 101 -11.85 52.16 -2.46
C PRO A 101 -12.85 52.40 -1.34
N LYS A 102 -12.36 52.93 -0.22
CA LYS A 102 -13.18 53.35 0.92
C LYS A 102 -14.43 53.99 0.35
N HIS A 103 -15.58 53.33 0.46
CA HIS A 103 -16.83 53.92 0.03
C HIS A 103 -17.02 55.09 0.99
N CYS A 104 -16.68 56.30 0.54
CA CYS A 104 -16.95 57.53 1.27
C CYS A 104 -18.46 57.60 1.38
N PHE A 105 -19.02 57.01 2.43
CA PHE A 105 -20.40 57.24 2.81
C PHE A 105 -20.46 58.72 3.20
N ALA A 106 -20.82 59.57 2.24
CA ALA A 106 -21.22 60.93 2.52
C ALA A 106 -22.42 60.82 3.46
N ASN A 107 -22.22 61.15 4.73
CA ASN A 107 -23.29 61.20 5.70
C ASN A 107 -24.24 62.35 5.31
N PRO A 108 -25.49 62.06 4.89
CA PRO A 108 -26.42 63.09 4.42
C PRO A 108 -27.00 63.94 5.56
N LEU A 109 -26.56 63.73 6.81
CA LEU A 109 -27.04 64.44 8.01
C LEU A 109 -26.01 65.40 8.61
N LYS A 110 -25.01 65.88 7.88
CA LYS A 110 -24.22 67.02 8.39
C LYS A 110 -25.09 68.29 8.32
N PRO A 111 -25.44 68.92 9.47
CA PRO A 111 -26.10 70.21 9.45
C PRO A 111 -25.13 71.24 8.87
N GLN A 112 -25.62 72.08 7.96
CA GLN A 112 -24.89 73.27 7.50
C GLN A 112 -24.94 74.29 8.63
N ILE A 113 -23.81 74.51 9.30
CA ILE A 113 -23.55 75.68 10.14
C ILE A 113 -22.12 76.13 9.86
#